data_AF-A0A950HXK6-F1
#
_entry.id   AF-A0A950HXK6-F1
#
_cell.length_a   1.000
_cell.length_b   1.000
_cell.length_c   1.000
_cell.angle_alpha   90.00
_cell.angle_beta   90.00
_cell.angle_gamma   90.00
#
_symmetry.space_group_name_H-M   'P 1'
#
loop_
_entity.id
_entity.type
_entity.pdbx_description
1 polymer ?
#
loop_
_entity_poly.entity_id
_entity_poly.type
_entity_poly.pdbx_seq_one_letter_code
_entity_poly.pdbx_strand_id
1 'polypeptide(L)'
;MQTSLSISDVKRLIAERARQIDPALSPDRIDVYEDPHSTDGGALIVQILSKRLDDRSDWTRLRLRLSHAIRDALVEHGDDRYPLIEVFAAEEWATRSG
;
A
#
# COMPACT_ATOMS: atom_id res chain seq x y z
N MET A 1 -9.58 -21.50 9.17
CA MET A 1 -8.86 -20.60 10.08
C MET A 1 -8.38 -19.44 9.26
N GLN A 2 -8.90 -18.24 9.51
CA GLN A 2 -8.45 -17.01 8.84
C GLN A 2 -7.15 -16.57 9.54
N THR A 3 -6.08 -16.32 8.79
CA THR A 3 -4.79 -15.95 9.37
C THR A 3 -4.43 -14.57 8.86
N SER A 4 -4.63 -13.54 9.68
CA SER A 4 -4.20 -12.18 9.34
C SER A 4 -2.68 -12.07 9.53
N LEU A 5 -1.98 -11.62 8.49
CA LEU A 5 -0.55 -11.32 8.59
C LEU A 5 -0.32 -10.19 9.61
N SER A 6 0.84 -10.19 10.27
CA SER A 6 1.23 -9.03 11.06
C SER A 6 1.40 -7.81 10.14
N ILE A 7 1.13 -6.59 10.63
CA ILE A 7 1.33 -5.35 9.86
C ILE A 7 2.78 -5.23 9.37
N SER A 8 3.75 -5.70 10.15
CA SER A 8 5.16 -5.71 9.74
C SER A 8 5.43 -6.64 8.54
N ASP A 9 4.80 -7.82 8.51
CA ASP A 9 4.92 -8.74 7.38
C ASP A 9 4.22 -8.20 6.14
N VAL A 10 3.04 -7.58 6.31
CA VAL A 10 2.34 -6.90 5.22
C VAL A 10 3.18 -5.76 4.65
N LYS A 11 3.82 -4.94 5.50
CA LYS A 11 4.71 -3.86 5.06
C LYS A 11 5.89 -4.39 4.25
N ARG A 12 6.49 -5.52 4.65
CA ARG A 12 7.56 -6.19 3.88
C ARG A 12 7.06 -6.67 2.52
N LEU A 13 5.89 -7.30 2.47
CA LEU A 13 5.25 -7.79 1.26
C LEU A 13 4.98 -6.65 0.27
N ILE A 14 4.39 -5.55 0.75
CA ILE A 14 4.10 -4.37 -0.07
C ILE A 14 5.39 -3.74 -0.60
N ALA A 15 6.43 -3.63 0.22
CA ALA A 15 7.72 -3.10 -0.20
C ALA A 15 8.35 -3.92 -1.34
N GLU A 16 8.23 -5.25 -1.28
CA GLU A 16 8.69 -6.13 -2.35
C GLU A 16 7.90 -5.92 -3.65
N ARG A 17 6.57 -5.87 -3.57
CA ARG A 17 5.71 -5.65 -4.76
C ARG A 17 5.88 -4.26 -5.35
N ALA A 18 6.02 -3.22 -4.53
CA ALA A 18 6.24 -1.85 -5.00
C ALA A 18 7.47 -1.74 -5.90
N ARG A 19 8.58 -2.41 -5.54
CA ARG A 19 9.83 -2.47 -6.35
C ARG A 19 9.62 -3.08 -7.73
N GLN A 20 8.69 -4.04 -7.86
CA GLN A 20 8.39 -4.74 -9.11
C GLN A 20 7.43 -3.93 -10.01
N ILE A 21 6.57 -3.11 -9.42
CA ILE A 21 5.49 -2.42 -10.13
C ILE A 21 5.94 -1.09 -10.73
N ASP A 22 6.63 -0.27 -9.93
CA ASP A 22 7.09 1.06 -10.35
C ASP A 22 8.36 1.48 -9.59
N PRO A 23 9.49 1.71 -10.29
CA PRO A 23 10.75 2.08 -9.66
C PRO A 23 10.72 3.47 -8.99
N ALA A 24 9.71 4.31 -9.29
CA ALA A 24 9.54 5.60 -8.64
C ALA A 24 8.91 5.49 -7.25
N LEU A 25 8.30 4.37 -6.90
CA LEU A 25 7.81 4.12 -5.55
C LEU A 25 8.98 3.91 -4.58
N SER A 26 8.85 4.45 -3.38
CA SER A 26 9.86 4.32 -2.34
C SER A 26 9.48 3.20 -1.38
N PRO A 27 10.08 2.00 -1.50
CA PRO A 27 9.71 0.85 -0.66
C PRO A 27 10.05 1.06 0.83
N ASP A 28 10.98 1.97 1.14
CA ASP A 28 11.36 2.29 2.52
C ASP A 28 10.45 3.38 3.15
N ARG A 29 9.52 3.93 2.37
CA ARG A 29 8.55 4.96 2.76
C ARG A 29 7.13 4.46 2.49
N ILE A 30 6.82 3.37 3.19
CA ILE A 30 5.50 2.74 3.19
C ILE A 30 5.01 2.71 4.63
N ASP A 31 3.80 3.17 4.89
CA ASP A 31 3.12 2.96 6.16
C ASP A 31 1.84 2.17 5.95
N VAL A 32 1.58 1.25 6.88
CA VAL A 32 0.46 0.32 6.80
C VAL A 32 -0.21 0.33 8.16
N TYR A 33 -1.52 0.50 8.16
CA TYR A 33 -2.33 0.42 9.36
C TYR A 33 -3.73 -0.09 9.02
N GLU A 34 -4.40 -0.63 10.02
CA GLU A 34 -5.77 -1.10 9.85
C GLU A 34 -6.71 0.11 9.81
N ASP A 35 -7.72 0.06 8.93
CA ASP A 35 -8.78 1.05 8.90
C ASP A 35 -9.72 0.82 10.10
N PRO A 36 -9.78 1.75 11.07
CA PRO A 36 -10.61 1.60 12.26
C PRO A 36 -12.11 1.63 11.94
N HIS A 37 -12.50 2.03 10.73
CA HIS A 37 -13.89 2.11 10.29
C HIS A 37 -14.30 0.94 9.38
N SER A 38 -13.38 0.02 9.07
CA SER A 38 -13.68 -1.10 8.19
C SER A 38 -14.63 -2.12 8.84
N THR A 39 -15.61 -2.58 8.06
CA THR A 39 -16.54 -3.65 8.42
C THR A 39 -15.97 -5.02 8.02
N ASP A 40 -16.82 -6.04 7.88
CA ASP A 40 -16.44 -7.44 7.58
C ASP A 40 -15.28 -7.59 6.59
N GLY A 41 -14.25 -8.34 7.02
CA GLY A 41 -13.02 -8.61 6.28
C GLY A 41 -11.85 -7.67 6.63
N GLY A 42 -12.12 -6.47 7.13
CA GLY A 42 -11.11 -5.47 7.48
C GLY A 42 -10.46 -4.81 6.26
N ALA A 43 -10.01 -3.56 6.42
CA ALA A 43 -9.23 -2.86 5.40
C ALA A 43 -7.87 -2.43 5.94
N LEU A 44 -6.88 -2.39 5.05
CA LEU A 44 -5.54 -1.89 5.34
C LEU A 44 -5.33 -0.61 4.56
N ILE A 45 -5.06 0.48 5.26
CA ILE A 45 -4.63 1.71 4.63
C ILE A 45 -3.12 1.60 4.41
N VAL A 46 -2.73 1.72 3.14
CA VAL A 46 -1.35 1.62 2.68
C VAL A 46 -0.96 2.96 2.09
N GLN A 47 -0.11 3.69 2.81
CA GLN A 47 0.45 4.95 2.35
C GLN A 47 1.82 4.70 1.77
N ILE A 48 2.09 5.22 0.57
CA ILE A 48 3.38 5.05 -0.10
C ILE A 48 3.87 6.35 -0.74
N LEU A 49 5.15 6.66 -0.56
CA LEU A 49 5.79 7.79 -1.25
C LEU A 49 6.16 7.41 -2.69
N SER A 50 5.78 8.27 -3.63
CA SER A 50 6.26 8.29 -5.01
C SER A 50 7.24 9.43 -5.23
N LYS A 51 8.37 9.14 -5.87
CA LYS A 51 9.37 10.14 -6.28
C LYS A 51 9.03 10.83 -7.60
N ARG A 52 7.90 10.47 -8.24
CA ARG A 52 7.45 11.14 -9.47
C ARG A 52 7.08 12.58 -9.15
N LEU A 53 7.64 13.51 -9.92
CA LEU A 53 7.54 14.93 -9.58
C LEU A 53 6.20 15.58 -9.93
N ASP A 54 5.42 15.11 -10.92
CA ASP A 54 4.21 15.88 -11.30
C ASP A 54 3.08 15.15 -12.05
N ASP A 55 3.27 13.91 -12.55
CA ASP A 55 2.21 13.27 -13.34
C ASP A 55 1.21 12.50 -12.46
N ARG A 56 0.21 13.22 -11.93
CA ARG A 56 -0.91 12.63 -11.17
C ARG A 56 -1.90 11.84 -12.04
N SER A 57 -1.87 12.01 -13.37
CA SER A 57 -2.83 11.33 -14.25
C SER A 57 -2.59 9.81 -14.29
N ASP A 58 -1.36 9.38 -14.03
CA ASP A 58 -0.98 7.98 -13.93
C ASP A 58 -1.16 7.37 -12.53
N TRP A 59 -1.43 8.18 -11.50
CA TRP A 59 -1.51 7.69 -10.12
C TRP A 59 -2.72 6.80 -9.89
N THR A 60 -3.84 7.07 -10.57
CA THR A 60 -5.02 6.20 -10.49
C THR A 60 -4.71 4.80 -11.02
N ARG A 61 -4.01 4.70 -12.15
CA ARG A 61 -3.59 3.40 -12.71
C ARG A 61 -2.57 2.71 -11.80
N LEU A 62 -1.64 3.46 -11.24
CA LEU A 62 -0.65 2.94 -10.30
C LEU A 62 -1.32 2.39 -9.02
N ARG A 63 -2.26 3.14 -8.43
CA ARG A 63 -3.04 2.73 -7.26
C ARG A 63 -3.82 1.44 -7.52
N LEU A 64 -4.47 1.32 -8.68
CA LEU A 64 -5.19 0.11 -9.06
C LEU A 64 -4.25 -1.09 -9.21
N ARG A 65 -3.12 -0.92 -9.91
CA ARG A 65 -2.11 -1.99 -10.07
C ARG A 65 -1.54 -2.44 -8.73
N LEU A 66 -1.22 -1.49 -7.84
CA LEU A 66 -0.76 -1.78 -6.48
C LEU A 66 -1.83 -2.50 -5.65
N SER A 67 -3.06 -1.99 -5.65
CA SER A 67 -4.16 -2.56 -4.88
C SER A 67 -4.41 -4.01 -5.28
N HIS A 68 -4.45 -4.31 -6.58
CA HIS A 68 -4.58 -5.68 -7.09
C HIS A 68 -3.39 -6.56 -6.69
N ALA A 69 -2.16 -6.12 -6.96
CA ALA A 69 -0.97 -6.93 -6.67
C ALA A 69 -0.80 -7.23 -5.16
N ILE A 70 -1.15 -6.28 -4.31
CA ILE A 70 -1.11 -6.45 -2.85
C ILE A 70 -2.26 -7.36 -2.42
N ARG A 71 -3.46 -7.18 -2.98
CA ARG A 71 -4.61 -8.03 -2.68
C ARG A 71 -4.33 -9.49 -3.01
N ASP A 72 -3.81 -9.76 -4.21
CA ASP A 72 -3.47 -11.11 -4.64
C ASP A 72 -2.46 -11.75 -3.69
N ALA A 73 -1.42 -11.00 -3.32
CA ALA A 73 -0.40 -11.47 -2.39
C ALA A 73 -0.95 -11.73 -0.97
N LEU A 74 -1.86 -10.89 -0.47
CA LEU A 74 -2.52 -11.12 0.82
C LEU A 74 -3.37 -12.39 0.80
N VAL A 75 -4.14 -12.60 -0.28
CA VAL A 75 -4.97 -13.80 -0.46
C VAL A 75 -4.14 -15.07 -0.57
N GLU A 76 -2.98 -15.03 -1.24
CA GLU A 76 -2.01 -16.14 -1.28
C GLU A 76 -1.54 -16.56 0.14
N HIS A 77 -1.55 -15.63 1.09
CA HIS A 77 -1.22 -15.86 2.49
C HIS A 77 -2.43 -16.14 3.40
N GLY A 78 -3.65 -16.17 2.85
CA GLY A 78 -4.89 -16.39 3.61
C GLY A 78 -5.37 -15.17 4.39
N ASP A 79 -4.95 -13.98 3.99
CA ASP A 79 -5.35 -12.69 4.56
C ASP A 79 -6.41 -12.01 3.68
N ASP A 80 -7.63 -11.91 4.22
CA ASP A 80 -8.77 -11.37 3.48
C ASP A 80 -8.95 -9.85 3.62
N ARG A 81 -8.01 -9.14 4.24
CA ARG A 81 -8.10 -7.68 4.36
C ARG A 81 -7.92 -6.98 3.01
N TYR A 82 -8.70 -5.93 2.76
CA TYR A 82 -8.65 -5.19 1.50
C TYR A 82 -7.66 -4.02 1.57
N PRO A 83 -6.69 -3.90 0.64
CA PRO A 83 -5.72 -2.81 0.67
C PRO A 83 -6.25 -1.53 -0.01
N LEU A 84 -6.37 -0.47 0.77
CA LEU A 84 -6.66 0.90 0.35
C LEU A 84 -5.35 1.66 0.14
N ILE A 85 -4.96 1.84 -1.12
CA ILE A 85 -3.67 2.47 -1.47
C ILE A 85 -3.81 3.99 -1.53
N GLU A 86 -2.95 4.72 -0.83
CA GLU A 86 -2.76 6.16 -0.93
C GLU A 86 -1.32 6.44 -1.38
N VAL A 87 -1.16 7.15 -2.51
CA VAL A 87 0.15 7.52 -3.04
C VAL A 87 0.37 9.01 -2.78
N PHE A 88 1.52 9.35 -2.22
CA PHE A 88 1.91 10.72 -1.89
C PHE A 88 3.15 11.15 -2.66
N ALA A 89 3.17 12.41 -3.08
CA ALA A 89 4.42 13.07 -3.46
C ALA A 89 5.31 13.29 -2.23
N ALA A 90 6.60 13.53 -2.46
CA ALA A 90 7.56 13.78 -1.37
C ALA A 90 7.15 14.94 -0.46
N GLU A 91 6.58 16.01 -1.01
CA GLU A 91 6.12 17.19 -0.25
C GLU A 91 4.90 16.87 0.63
N GLU A 92 3.94 16.11 0.10
CA GLU A 92 2.75 15.67 0.84
C GLU A 92 3.12 14.69 1.96
N TRP A 93 4.10 13.83 1.71
CA TRP A 93 4.62 12.93 2.74
C TRP A 93 5.29 13.70 3.88
N ALA A 94 6.12 14.69 3.56
CA ALA A 94 6.84 15.50 4.54
C ALA A 94 5.89 16.25 5.49
N THR A 95 4.73 16.72 5.00
CA THR A 95 3.73 17.41 5.82
C THR A 95 2.91 16.48 6.72
N ARG A 96 2.82 15.19 6.39
CA ARG A 96 2.13 14.17 7.20
C ARG A 96 3.02 13.49 8.24
N SER A 97 4.33 13.49 8.00
CA SER A 97 5.31 12.78 8.83
C SER A 97 6.14 13.71 9.74
N GLY A 98 5.82 15.00 9.78
CA GLY A 98 6.35 15.99 10.73
C GLY A 98 5.34 16.33 11.82
#